data_AF-A0AAV1J6Q7-F1
#
_entry.id   AF-A0AAV1J6Q7-F1
#
_cell.length_a   1.000
_cell.length_b   1.000
_cell.length_c   1.000
_cell.angle_alpha   90.00
_cell.angle_beta   90.00
_cell.angle_gamma   90.00
#
_symmetry.space_group_name_H-M   'P 1'
#
loop_
_entity.id
_entity.type
_entity.pdbx_description
1 polymer ?
#
loop_
_entity_poly.entity_id
_entity_poly.type
_entity_poly.pdbx_seq_one_letter_code
_entity_poly.pdbx_strand_id
1 'polypeptide(L)'
;MSAVITIPSFNATRLAASSRLQQEYFYNTMAHGYPPNRDYLWNIFRSVDKDGSGFITADELQQALSNGTWSPFNPETVRLMIGMFDKQNRGSISFEDFGILWKYVSDWQSCFRSFDNDNSGNINEMELKNALSSFGYRVTDEVVSIMIRKFDRFGRGTILFDDFIQCCVTLNSLTAAFRQYDTDGDGVITIHYEQFLKMVISLRM
;
A
#
# COMPACT_ATOMS: atom_id res chain seq x y z
N MET A 1 -13.82 -22.03 -21.11
CA MET A 1 -14.17 -20.59 -21.09
C MET A 1 -13.92 -20.09 -19.68
N SER A 2 -12.76 -19.50 -19.42
CA SER A 2 -12.45 -18.87 -18.13
C SER A 2 -12.60 -17.37 -18.31
N ALA A 3 -13.65 -16.81 -17.71
CA ALA A 3 -13.85 -15.38 -17.65
C ALA A 3 -12.79 -14.77 -16.72
N VAL A 4 -11.81 -14.09 -17.30
CA VAL A 4 -10.91 -13.18 -16.59
C VAL A 4 -11.76 -11.98 -16.21
N ILE A 5 -12.16 -11.88 -14.94
CA ILE A 5 -12.75 -10.65 -14.41
C ILE A 5 -11.57 -9.71 -14.17
N THR A 6 -11.24 -8.95 -15.19
CA THR A 6 -10.38 -7.77 -15.08
C THR A 6 -11.11 -6.76 -14.21
N ILE A 7 -10.60 -6.47 -13.01
CA ILE A 7 -10.89 -5.21 -12.31
C ILE A 7 -9.85 -4.21 -12.80
N PRO A 8 -10.21 -3.26 -13.69
CA PRO A 8 -9.28 -2.22 -14.11
C PRO A 8 -9.30 -1.12 -13.05
N SER A 9 -8.38 -1.15 -12.07
CA SER A 9 -7.86 0.04 -11.37
C SER A 9 -7.05 -0.22 -10.09
N PHE A 10 -6.94 -1.45 -9.59
CA PHE A 10 -6.16 -1.70 -8.36
C PHE A 10 -5.08 -2.75 -8.56
N ASN A 11 -4.05 -2.37 -9.31
CA ASN A 11 -2.91 -3.24 -9.55
C ASN A 11 -1.93 -3.10 -8.37
N ALA A 12 -2.25 -3.75 -7.24
CA ALA A 12 -1.35 -3.88 -6.10
C ALA A 12 0.05 -4.37 -6.53
N THR A 13 0.13 -5.11 -7.65
CA THR A 13 1.34 -5.51 -8.39
C THR A 13 2.36 -4.39 -8.62
N ARG A 14 1.95 -3.12 -8.65
CA ARG A 14 2.85 -1.96 -8.87
C ARG A 14 3.39 -1.30 -7.61
N LEU A 15 2.93 -1.72 -6.43
CA LEU A 15 3.34 -1.20 -5.13
C LEU A 15 4.76 -1.64 -4.74
N ALA A 16 5.23 -2.75 -5.30
CA ALA A 16 6.56 -3.31 -5.06
C ALA A 16 7.51 -3.00 -6.22
N ALA A 17 7.55 -1.74 -6.67
CA ALA A 17 8.48 -1.32 -7.71
C ALA A 17 9.93 -1.37 -7.18
N SER A 18 10.60 -2.50 -7.35
CA SER A 18 12.05 -2.63 -7.13
C SER A 18 12.86 -2.00 -8.27
N SER A 19 12.22 -1.70 -9.40
CA SER A 19 12.85 -1.09 -10.58
C SER A 19 12.31 0.32 -10.85
N ARG A 20 13.20 1.26 -11.22
CA ARG A 20 12.86 2.65 -11.60
C ARG A 20 11.77 2.72 -12.68
N LEU A 21 11.76 1.76 -13.62
CA LEU A 21 10.78 1.70 -14.72
C LEU A 21 9.35 1.42 -14.24
N GLN A 22 9.19 0.59 -13.19
CA GLN A 22 7.87 0.34 -12.60
C GLN A 22 7.37 1.55 -11.82
N GLN A 23 8.27 2.27 -11.15
CA GLN A 23 7.98 3.53 -10.46
C GLN A 23 7.55 4.62 -11.45
N GLU A 24 8.22 4.76 -12.59
CA GLU A 24 7.82 5.68 -13.67
C GLU A 24 6.49 5.29 -14.32
N TYR A 25 6.25 4.00 -14.57
CA TYR A 25 4.98 3.53 -15.14
C TYR A 25 3.81 3.74 -14.16
N PHE A 26 4.05 3.54 -12.87
CA PHE A 26 3.10 3.86 -11.80
C PHE A 26 2.81 5.37 -11.76
N TYR A 27 3.85 6.21 -11.72
CA TYR A 27 3.74 7.66 -11.76
C TYR A 27 2.92 8.12 -12.96
N ASN A 28 3.24 7.65 -14.17
CA ASN A 28 2.53 8.01 -15.40
C ASN A 28 1.07 7.56 -15.39
N THR A 29 0.74 6.43 -14.77
CA THR A 29 -0.65 5.95 -14.71
C THR A 29 -1.47 6.66 -13.66
N MET A 30 -0.88 6.96 -12.50
CA MET A 30 -1.56 7.73 -11.46
C MET A 30 -1.68 9.21 -11.86
N ALA A 31 -0.71 9.72 -12.62
CA ALA A 31 -0.78 11.04 -13.25
C ALA A 31 -1.84 11.11 -14.37
N HIS A 32 -2.15 9.99 -15.03
CA HIS A 32 -3.28 9.89 -15.96
C HIS A 32 -4.59 9.71 -15.19
N GLY A 33 -5.17 10.85 -14.85
CA GLY A 33 -6.35 10.99 -13.99
C GLY A 33 -6.22 12.09 -12.93
N TYR A 34 -5.18 12.92 -13.02
CA TYR A 34 -4.83 13.94 -12.02
C TYR A 34 -5.44 15.33 -12.32
N PRO A 35 -6.06 16.07 -11.38
CA PRO A 35 -6.86 15.70 -10.21
C PRO A 35 -8.17 16.53 -10.02
N PRO A 36 -8.95 16.34 -8.92
CA PRO A 36 -9.83 17.38 -8.35
C PRO A 36 -9.15 18.76 -8.30
N ASN A 37 -9.92 19.84 -8.46
CA ASN A 37 -9.46 21.23 -8.64
C ASN A 37 -8.10 21.52 -7.94
N ARG A 38 -7.08 21.94 -8.70
CA ARG A 38 -5.72 22.25 -8.20
C ARG A 38 -5.75 23.14 -6.95
N ASP A 39 -6.70 24.07 -6.87
CA ASP A 39 -6.88 24.96 -5.72
C ASP A 39 -7.29 24.19 -4.45
N TYR A 40 -8.13 23.17 -4.58
CA TYR A 40 -8.52 22.29 -3.48
C TYR A 40 -7.31 21.52 -2.93
N LEU A 41 -6.51 20.91 -3.80
CA LEU A 41 -5.29 20.21 -3.39
C LEU A 41 -4.26 21.15 -2.79
N TRP A 42 -4.12 22.36 -3.34
CA TRP A 42 -3.21 23.37 -2.79
C TRP A 42 -3.61 23.79 -1.37
N ASN A 43 -4.91 23.91 -1.12
CA ASN A 43 -5.41 24.20 0.23
C ASN A 43 -5.12 23.06 1.22
N ILE A 44 -5.27 21.81 0.79
CA ILE A 44 -4.88 20.67 1.62
C ILE A 44 -3.37 20.66 1.82
N PHE A 45 -2.57 20.80 0.77
CA PHE A 45 -1.11 20.81 0.84
C PHE A 45 -0.61 21.81 1.89
N ARG A 46 -1.10 23.06 1.84
CA ARG A 46 -0.75 24.10 2.83
C ARG A 46 -1.21 23.80 4.25
N SER A 47 -2.23 22.96 4.42
CA SER A 47 -2.66 22.51 5.75
C SER A 47 -1.76 21.42 6.32
N VAL A 48 -1.08 20.67 5.44
CA VAL A 48 -0.15 19.58 5.79
C VAL A 48 1.27 20.11 5.97
N ASP A 49 1.76 20.91 5.03
CA ASP A 49 3.05 21.64 5.08
C ASP A 49 2.99 22.69 6.19
N LYS A 50 3.45 22.32 7.40
CA LYS A 50 3.31 23.14 8.61
C LYS A 50 4.39 24.20 8.69
N ASP A 51 5.57 23.89 8.18
CA ASP A 51 6.71 24.81 8.19
C ASP A 51 6.73 25.76 6.98
N GLY A 52 5.90 25.48 5.97
CA GLY A 52 5.78 26.31 4.77
C GLY A 52 6.98 26.16 3.83
N SER A 53 7.72 25.06 3.94
CA SER A 53 8.92 24.79 3.13
C SER A 53 8.60 24.53 1.66
N GLY A 54 7.33 24.26 1.32
CA GLY A 54 6.93 23.82 -0.02
C GLY A 54 7.18 22.33 -0.25
N PHE A 55 7.56 21.59 0.78
CA PHE A 55 7.75 20.14 0.78
C PHE A 55 7.03 19.52 1.98
N ILE A 56 6.45 18.34 1.81
CA ILE A 56 5.83 17.59 2.90
C ILE A 56 6.77 16.48 3.35
N THR A 57 7.17 16.53 4.61
CA THR A 57 7.95 15.49 5.27
C THR A 57 7.07 14.32 5.74
N ALA A 58 7.71 13.19 6.10
CA ALA A 58 6.99 12.06 6.71
C ALA A 58 6.26 12.48 8.00
N ASP A 59 6.87 13.31 8.84
CA ASP A 59 6.25 13.73 10.11
C ASP A 59 5.02 14.62 9.88
N GLU A 60 5.09 15.54 8.92
CA GLU A 60 3.95 16.39 8.55
C GLU A 60 2.82 15.56 7.95
N LEU A 61 3.16 14.60 7.08
CA LEU A 61 2.17 13.70 6.49
C LEU A 61 1.51 12.82 7.57
N GLN A 62 2.28 12.28 8.52
CA GLN A 62 1.76 11.46 9.62
C GLN A 62 0.79 12.24 10.49
N GLN A 63 1.10 13.51 10.79
CA GLN A 63 0.23 14.36 11.60
C GLN A 63 -1.06 14.76 10.87
N ALA A 64 -1.00 14.90 9.56
CA ALA A 64 -2.16 15.23 8.74
C ALA A 64 -3.08 14.04 8.45
N LEU A 65 -2.52 12.84 8.35
CA LEU A 65 -3.30 11.63 8.11
C LEU A 65 -3.89 11.12 9.42
N SER A 66 -5.21 11.19 9.55
CA SER A 66 -5.94 10.48 10.59
C SER A 66 -6.52 9.18 10.03
N ASN A 67 -6.35 8.08 10.76
CA ASN A 67 -7.01 6.80 10.47
C ASN A 67 -8.42 6.72 11.11
N GLY A 68 -9.01 7.85 11.50
CA GLY A 68 -10.31 7.88 12.19
C GLY A 68 -10.26 7.44 13.66
N THR A 69 -9.06 7.18 14.19
CA THR A 69 -8.83 6.89 15.62
C THR A 69 -8.04 8.01 16.29
N TRP A 70 -7.97 7.97 17.62
CA TRP A 70 -7.13 8.87 18.43
C TRP A 70 -5.63 8.50 18.39
N SER A 71 -5.23 7.57 17.52
CA SER A 71 -3.85 7.11 17.39
C SER A 71 -3.16 7.68 16.15
N PRO A 72 -1.84 7.92 16.20
CA PRO A 72 -1.09 8.38 15.04
C PRO A 72 -1.07 7.32 13.94
N PHE A 73 -1.10 7.77 12.69
CA PHE A 73 -0.97 6.91 11.52
C PHE A 73 0.34 6.11 11.58
N ASN A 74 0.34 4.90 11.02
CA ASN A 74 1.48 4.01 11.00
C ASN A 74 2.70 4.67 10.33
N PRO A 75 3.80 4.90 11.07
CA PRO A 75 4.96 5.60 10.54
C PRO A 75 5.68 4.80 9.44
N GLU A 76 5.64 3.46 9.48
CA GLU A 76 6.11 2.61 8.39
C GLU A 76 5.29 2.86 7.12
N THR A 77 3.96 2.91 7.22
CA THR A 77 3.07 3.19 6.08
C THR A 77 3.32 4.59 5.51
N VAL A 78 3.53 5.60 6.35
CA VAL A 78 3.88 6.96 5.90
C VAL A 78 5.21 6.97 5.15
N ARG A 79 6.24 6.29 5.67
CA ARG A 79 7.53 6.19 4.97
C ARG A 79 7.42 5.46 3.64
N LEU A 80 6.60 4.41 3.57
CA LEU A 80 6.29 3.74 2.30
C LEU A 80 5.64 4.71 1.31
N MET A 81 4.63 5.47 1.75
CA MET A 81 3.96 6.48 0.93
C MET A 81 4.92 7.54 0.39
N ILE A 82 5.77 8.12 1.24
CA ILE A 82 6.79 9.10 0.82
C ILE A 82 7.77 8.45 -0.16
N GLY A 83 8.31 7.28 0.17
CA GLY A 83 9.31 6.58 -0.64
C GLY A 83 8.82 6.16 -2.04
N MET A 84 7.51 6.05 -2.25
CA MET A 84 6.94 5.79 -3.58
C MET A 84 7.11 6.97 -4.55
N PHE A 85 7.15 8.20 -4.02
CA PHE A 85 7.17 9.43 -4.82
C PHE A 85 8.46 10.24 -4.67
N ASP A 86 9.20 10.04 -3.60
CA ASP A 86 10.49 10.68 -3.35
C ASP A 86 11.61 10.08 -4.22
N LYS A 87 11.64 10.49 -5.50
CA LYS A 87 12.64 10.05 -6.49
C LYS A 87 14.08 10.43 -6.11
N GLN A 88 14.25 11.39 -5.19
CA GLN A 88 15.54 11.97 -4.83
C GLN A 88 16.02 11.55 -3.43
N ASN A 89 15.30 10.66 -2.73
CA ASN A 89 15.59 10.25 -1.35
C ASN A 89 15.77 11.44 -0.38
N ARG A 90 14.98 12.50 -0.56
CA ARG A 90 14.98 13.68 0.33
C ARG A 90 14.25 13.43 1.65
N GLY A 91 13.43 12.39 1.73
CA GLY A 91 12.50 12.14 2.82
C GLY A 91 11.26 13.04 2.78
N SER A 92 11.01 13.70 1.64
CA SER A 92 9.94 14.70 1.48
C SER A 92 9.38 14.70 0.06
N ILE A 93 8.12 15.12 -0.11
CA ILE A 93 7.46 15.20 -1.41
C ILE A 93 7.07 16.65 -1.77
N SER A 94 7.15 16.99 -3.06
CA SER A 94 6.73 18.30 -3.57
C SER A 94 5.20 18.38 -3.72
N PHE A 95 4.65 19.56 -4.04
CA PHE A 95 3.22 19.68 -4.37
C PHE A 95 2.81 18.84 -5.59
N GLU A 96 3.70 18.71 -6.58
CA GLU A 96 3.45 17.92 -7.79
C GLU A 96 3.28 16.43 -7.44
N ASP A 97 4.13 15.93 -6.54
CA ASP A 97 4.09 14.55 -6.04
C ASP A 97 2.96 14.33 -5.02
N PHE A 98 2.69 15.33 -4.17
CA PHE A 98 1.61 15.30 -3.17
C PHE A 98 0.28 15.03 -3.82
N GLY A 99 0.11 15.57 -5.01
CA GLY A 99 -1.03 15.24 -5.79
C GLY A 99 -1.18 13.72 -5.97
N ILE A 100 -0.20 13.10 -6.60
CA ILE A 100 -0.29 11.69 -6.96
C ILE A 100 -0.45 10.83 -5.70
N LEU A 101 0.20 11.21 -4.61
CA LEU A 101 -0.03 10.64 -3.29
C LEU A 101 -1.49 10.78 -2.82
N TRP A 102 -2.12 11.95 -2.94
CA TRP A 102 -3.50 12.17 -2.54
C TRP A 102 -4.47 11.24 -3.27
N LYS A 103 -4.27 11.08 -4.59
CA LYS A 103 -5.06 10.14 -5.40
C LYS A 103 -4.84 8.71 -4.91
N TYR A 104 -3.58 8.33 -4.70
CA TYR A 104 -3.23 7.03 -4.17
C TYR A 104 -3.92 6.71 -2.83
N VAL A 105 -3.87 7.64 -1.88
CA VAL A 105 -4.55 7.49 -0.57
C VAL A 105 -6.07 7.39 -0.75
N SER A 106 -6.66 8.21 -1.64
CA SER A 106 -8.10 8.18 -1.92
C SER A 106 -8.56 6.84 -2.54
N ASP A 107 -7.77 6.30 -3.46
CA ASP A 107 -8.02 5.00 -4.09
C ASP A 107 -7.94 3.87 -3.03
N TRP A 108 -6.95 3.92 -2.13
CA TRP A 108 -6.86 3.00 -0.99
C TRP A 108 -8.03 3.11 -0.02
N GLN A 109 -8.46 4.32 0.32
CA GLN A 109 -9.62 4.54 1.19
C GLN A 109 -10.88 3.94 0.57
N SER A 110 -11.07 4.10 -0.74
CA SER A 110 -12.20 3.52 -1.46
C SER A 110 -12.14 1.99 -1.46
N CYS A 111 -10.95 1.42 -1.65
CA CYS A 111 -10.73 -0.02 -1.57
C CYS A 111 -11.00 -0.57 -0.17
N PHE A 112 -10.45 0.06 0.87
CA PHE A 112 -10.68 -0.32 2.27
C PHE A 112 -12.17 -0.32 2.61
N ARG A 113 -12.89 0.77 2.28
CA ARG A 113 -14.33 0.90 2.52
C ARG A 113 -15.18 -0.13 1.75
N SER A 114 -14.68 -0.65 0.64
CA SER A 114 -15.39 -1.71 -0.09
C SER A 114 -15.36 -3.07 0.63
N PHE A 115 -14.46 -3.24 1.60
CA PHE A 115 -14.33 -4.46 2.39
C PHE A 115 -14.75 -4.30 3.86
N ASP A 116 -14.68 -3.09 4.42
CA ASP A 116 -15.25 -2.71 5.73
C ASP A 116 -16.79 -2.67 5.62
N ASN A 117 -17.42 -3.85 5.67
CA ASN A 117 -18.85 -4.02 5.37
C ASN A 117 -19.73 -3.50 6.51
N ASP A 118 -19.24 -3.59 7.74
CA ASP A 118 -19.94 -3.12 8.93
C ASP A 118 -19.69 -1.64 9.22
N ASN A 119 -18.84 -0.96 8.42
CA ASN A 119 -18.41 0.42 8.63
C ASN A 119 -17.81 0.65 10.02
N SER A 120 -17.14 -0.38 10.57
CA SER A 120 -16.46 -0.30 11.86
C SER A 120 -15.21 0.57 11.82
N GLY A 121 -14.75 0.96 10.63
CA GLY A 121 -13.48 1.67 10.41
C GLY A 121 -12.27 0.76 10.55
N ASN A 122 -12.47 -0.56 10.57
CA ASN A 122 -11.44 -1.58 10.72
C ASN A 122 -11.78 -2.78 9.83
N ILE A 123 -10.79 -3.61 9.52
CA ILE A 123 -10.97 -4.85 8.76
C ILE A 123 -10.78 -6.02 9.71
N ASN A 124 -11.82 -6.83 9.88
CA ASN A 124 -11.75 -8.09 10.62
C ASN A 124 -11.22 -9.25 9.76
N GLU A 125 -11.06 -10.44 10.35
CA GLU A 125 -10.51 -11.62 9.68
C GLU A 125 -11.31 -12.04 8.43
N MET A 126 -12.65 -12.00 8.50
CA MET A 126 -13.52 -12.36 7.38
C MET A 126 -13.41 -11.35 6.24
N GLU A 127 -13.38 -10.05 6.58
CA GLU A 127 -13.22 -8.97 5.61
C GLU A 127 -11.85 -8.99 4.95
N LEU A 128 -10.78 -9.29 5.70
CA LEU A 128 -9.44 -9.48 5.15
C LEU A 128 -9.44 -10.67 4.17
N LYS A 129 -10.03 -11.80 4.54
CA LYS A 129 -10.11 -12.98 3.66
C LYS A 129 -10.85 -12.64 2.36
N ASN A 130 -11.94 -11.89 2.45
CA ASN A 130 -12.68 -11.43 1.28
C ASN A 130 -11.83 -10.50 0.41
N ALA A 131 -11.13 -9.53 1.01
CA ALA A 131 -10.24 -8.62 0.30
C ALA A 131 -9.13 -9.37 -0.45
N LEU A 132 -8.45 -10.29 0.24
CA LEU A 132 -7.39 -11.11 -0.37
C LEU A 132 -7.92 -11.96 -1.53
N SER A 133 -9.10 -12.56 -1.37
CA SER A 133 -9.76 -13.32 -2.43
C SER A 133 -10.12 -12.45 -3.64
N SER A 134 -10.65 -11.25 -3.41
CA SER A 134 -10.95 -10.26 -4.46
C SER A 134 -9.70 -9.76 -5.18
N PHE A 135 -8.56 -9.70 -4.50
CA PHE A 135 -7.26 -9.40 -5.13
C PHE A 135 -6.65 -10.59 -5.88
N GLY A 136 -7.29 -11.77 -5.82
CA GLY A 136 -6.84 -12.98 -6.51
C GLY A 136 -5.89 -13.86 -5.71
N TYR A 137 -5.67 -13.57 -4.42
CA TYR A 137 -4.90 -14.44 -3.53
C TYR A 137 -5.73 -15.65 -3.10
N ARG A 138 -5.07 -16.81 -3.00
CA ARG A 138 -5.64 -18.05 -2.48
C ARG A 138 -4.87 -18.44 -1.24
N VAL A 139 -5.35 -18.03 -0.08
CA VAL A 139 -4.72 -18.26 1.23
C VAL A 139 -5.65 -19.02 2.15
N THR A 140 -5.08 -19.80 3.06
CA THR A 140 -5.83 -20.53 4.09
C THR A 140 -6.22 -19.60 5.24
N ASP A 141 -7.22 -20.00 6.02
CA ASP A 141 -7.65 -19.25 7.22
C ASP A 141 -6.52 -19.08 8.22
N GLU A 142 -5.66 -20.08 8.36
CA GLU A 142 -4.46 -20.00 9.20
C GLU A 142 -3.52 -18.86 8.76
N VAL A 143 -3.29 -18.70 7.46
CA VAL A 143 -2.47 -17.60 6.92
C VAL A 143 -3.14 -16.25 7.16
N VAL A 144 -4.47 -16.15 6.99
CA VAL A 144 -5.21 -14.91 7.28
C VAL A 144 -5.06 -14.53 8.76
N SER A 145 -5.22 -15.49 9.67
CA SER A 145 -5.03 -15.28 11.12
C SER A 145 -3.60 -14.84 11.48
N ILE A 146 -2.59 -15.39 10.81
CA ILE A 146 -1.19 -14.93 10.95
C ILE A 146 -1.06 -13.48 10.45
N MET A 147 -1.69 -13.13 9.33
CA MET A 147 -1.65 -11.77 8.79
C MET A 147 -2.33 -10.76 9.73
N ILE A 148 -3.52 -11.08 10.27
CA ILE A 148 -4.17 -10.23 11.29
C ILE A 148 -3.20 -9.97 12.44
N ARG A 149 -2.64 -11.02 13.05
CA ARG A 149 -1.68 -10.87 14.16
C ARG A 149 -0.42 -10.08 13.80
N LYS A 150 0.02 -10.13 12.55
CA LYS A 150 1.24 -9.44 12.08
C LYS A 150 1.04 -7.94 11.90
N PHE A 151 -0.15 -7.51 11.50
CA PHE A 151 -0.47 -6.12 11.14
C PHE A 151 -1.41 -5.41 12.12
N ASP A 152 -2.06 -6.15 13.03
CA ASP A 152 -2.82 -5.59 14.15
C ASP A 152 -1.88 -5.03 15.22
N ARG A 153 -1.52 -3.74 15.08
CA ARG A 153 -0.64 -3.04 16.01
C ARG A 153 -1.20 -2.92 17.43
N PHE A 154 -2.52 -3.03 17.60
CA PHE A 154 -3.19 -2.78 18.88
C PHE A 154 -3.74 -4.04 19.55
N GLY A 155 -3.56 -5.21 18.93
CA GLY A 155 -4.02 -6.50 19.47
C GLY A 155 -5.55 -6.61 19.61
N ARG A 156 -6.30 -5.94 18.73
CA ARG A 156 -7.78 -5.91 18.74
C ARG A 156 -8.43 -7.01 17.91
N GLY A 157 -7.64 -7.80 17.18
CA GLY A 157 -8.13 -8.78 16.21
C GLY A 157 -8.62 -8.14 14.90
N THR A 158 -8.27 -6.88 14.65
CA THR A 158 -8.68 -6.12 13.46
C THR A 158 -7.53 -5.27 12.92
N ILE A 159 -7.59 -4.92 11.64
CA ILE A 159 -6.58 -4.12 10.95
C ILE A 159 -7.15 -2.73 10.65
N LEU A 160 -6.41 -1.69 11.03
CA LEU A 160 -6.74 -0.30 10.71
C LEU A 160 -6.40 0.03 9.25
N PHE A 161 -6.95 1.12 8.72
CA PHE A 161 -6.73 1.57 7.35
C PHE A 161 -5.23 1.65 6.95
N ASP A 162 -4.40 2.24 7.79
CA ASP A 162 -2.97 2.39 7.57
C ASP A 162 -2.21 1.07 7.61
N ASP A 163 -2.62 0.16 8.49
CA ASP A 163 -2.08 -1.19 8.61
C ASP A 163 -2.52 -2.09 7.45
N PHE A 164 -3.71 -1.85 6.90
CA PHE A 164 -4.22 -2.53 5.70
C PHE A 164 -3.37 -2.21 4.48
N ILE A 165 -2.97 -0.94 4.29
CA ILE A 165 -2.04 -0.55 3.22
C ILE A 165 -0.72 -1.30 3.39
N GLN A 166 -0.13 -1.30 4.60
CA GLN A 166 1.13 -2.00 4.86
C GLN A 166 1.00 -3.51 4.59
N CYS A 167 -0.10 -4.11 5.03
CA CYS A 167 -0.44 -5.51 4.81
C CYS A 167 -0.43 -5.85 3.31
N CYS A 168 -1.19 -5.10 2.50
CA CYS A 168 -1.28 -5.36 1.07
C CYS A 168 0.04 -5.11 0.33
N VAL A 169 0.78 -4.05 0.68
CA VAL A 169 2.11 -3.76 0.08
C VAL A 169 3.10 -4.88 0.39
N THR A 170 3.11 -5.36 1.64
CA THR A 170 4.00 -6.44 2.09
C THR A 170 3.66 -7.75 1.38
N LEU A 171 2.37 -8.13 1.36
CA LEU A 171 1.91 -9.33 0.67
C LEU A 171 2.24 -9.30 -0.82
N ASN A 172 2.05 -8.16 -1.47
CA ASN A 172 2.38 -8.00 -2.88
C ASN A 172 3.88 -8.16 -3.13
N SER A 173 4.73 -7.56 -2.28
CA SER A 173 6.18 -7.66 -2.38
C SER A 173 6.67 -9.10 -2.21
N LEU A 174 6.14 -9.82 -1.22
CA LEU A 174 6.40 -11.23 -0.99
C LEU A 174 5.98 -12.09 -2.19
N THR A 175 4.79 -11.83 -2.73
CA THR A 175 4.26 -12.56 -3.90
C THR A 175 5.09 -12.30 -5.15
N ALA A 176 5.52 -11.06 -5.38
CA ALA A 176 6.38 -10.71 -6.50
C ALA A 176 7.76 -11.37 -6.40
N ALA A 177 8.33 -11.45 -5.19
CA ALA A 177 9.58 -12.17 -4.96
C ALA A 177 9.42 -13.68 -5.18
N PHE A 178 8.35 -14.29 -4.67
CA PHE A 178 8.04 -15.70 -4.87
C PHE A 178 7.90 -16.06 -6.36
N ARG A 179 7.14 -15.26 -7.12
CA ARG A 179 6.91 -15.45 -8.57
C ARG A 179 8.17 -15.36 -9.43
N GLN A 180 9.25 -14.73 -8.95
CA GLN A 180 10.52 -14.74 -9.68
C GLN A 180 11.17 -16.13 -9.70
N TYR A 181 10.83 -16.98 -8.72
CA TYR A 181 11.36 -18.33 -8.58
C TYR A 181 10.33 -19.41 -8.99
N ASP A 182 9.04 -19.12 -8.93
CA ASP A 182 7.93 -19.97 -9.40
C ASP A 182 7.71 -19.83 -10.91
N THR A 183 8.61 -20.41 -11.71
CA THR A 183 8.63 -20.22 -13.18
C THR A 183 7.58 -21.03 -13.94
N ASP A 184 7.08 -22.11 -13.33
CA ASP A 184 6.03 -22.97 -13.88
C ASP A 184 4.63 -22.65 -13.32
N GLY A 185 4.55 -21.83 -12.27
CA GLY A 185 3.28 -21.31 -11.75
C GLY A 185 2.48 -22.36 -10.98
N ASP A 186 3.16 -23.38 -10.44
CA ASP A 186 2.55 -24.47 -9.69
C ASP A 186 2.36 -24.11 -8.20
N GLY A 187 2.95 -23.00 -7.76
CA GLY A 187 2.88 -22.52 -6.38
C GLY A 187 3.91 -23.16 -5.45
N VAL A 188 4.95 -23.81 -5.99
CA VAL A 188 6.04 -24.45 -5.25
C VAL A 188 7.38 -23.96 -5.80
N ILE A 189 8.29 -23.55 -4.90
CA ILE A 189 9.65 -23.18 -5.30
C ILE A 189 10.66 -24.11 -4.63
N THR A 190 11.66 -24.54 -5.39
CA THR A 190 12.85 -25.23 -4.88
C THR A 190 14.05 -24.34 -5.12
N ILE A 191 14.59 -23.76 -4.05
CA ILE A 191 15.71 -22.81 -4.12
C ILE A 191 16.80 -23.19 -3.12
N HIS A 192 18.04 -22.84 -3.43
CA HIS A 192 19.16 -23.01 -2.49
C HIS A 192 19.04 -22.02 -1.33
N TYR A 193 19.64 -22.36 -0.18
CA TYR A 193 19.62 -21.51 1.01
C TYR A 193 20.12 -20.08 0.74
N GLU A 194 21.18 -19.90 -0.06
CA GLU A 194 21.65 -18.56 -0.42
C GLU A 194 20.65 -17.77 -1.28
N GLN A 195 19.90 -18.44 -2.15
CA GLN A 195 18.86 -17.79 -2.96
C GLN A 195 17.69 -17.38 -2.06
N PHE A 196 17.33 -18.21 -1.08
CA PHE A 196 16.36 -17.85 -0.05
C PHE A 196 16.80 -16.62 0.74
N LEU A 197 18.05 -16.58 1.21
CA LEU A 197 18.57 -15.39 1.91
C LEU A 197 18.55 -14.14 1.03
N LYS A 198 18.99 -14.25 -0.23
CA LYS A 198 18.95 -13.12 -1.19
C LYS A 198 17.52 -12.64 -1.42
N MET A 199 16.56 -13.56 -1.59
CA MET A 199 15.15 -13.23 -1.75
C MET A 199 14.63 -12.45 -0.55
N VAL A 200 14.83 -12.95 0.68
CA VAL A 200 14.34 -12.31 1.90
C VAL A 200 15.02 -10.97 2.17
N ILE A 201 16.34 -10.87 1.99
CA ILE A 201 17.10 -9.63 2.23
C ILE A 201 16.76 -8.54 1.18
N SER A 202 16.41 -8.94 -0.05
CA SER A 202 16.02 -8.00 -1.10
C SER A 202 14.66 -7.35 -0.87
N LEU A 203 13.81 -7.97 -0.05
CA LEU A 203 12.54 -7.40 0.36
C LEU A 203 12.82 -6.26 1.34
N ARG A 204 12.47 -5.04 0.91
CA ARG A 204 12.43 -3.88 1.80
C ARG A 204 11.22 -4.04 2.72
N MET A 205 11.41 -4.74 3.84
CA MET A 205 10.45 -4.83 4.94
C MET A 205 10.51 -3.60 5.84
#